data_AF-A0A349HTC8-F1
#
_entry.id   AF-A0A349HTC8-F1
#
_cell.length_a   1.000
_cell.length_b   1.000
_cell.length_c   1.000
_cell.angle_alpha   90.00
_cell.angle_beta   90.00
_cell.angle_gamma   90.00
#
_symmetry.space_group_name_H-M   'P 1'
#
loop_
_entity.id
_entity.type
_entity.pdbx_description
1 polymer ?
#
loop_
_entity_poly.entity_id
_entity_poly.type
_entity_poly.pdbx_seq_one_letter_code
_entity_poly.pdbx_strand_id
1 'polypeptide(L)' 'AGVIGMTKSMARELGKKNILVNAVAPGFIKTEMTDKIPEDIKAEM' A
#
# COMPACT_ATOMS: atom_id res chain seq x y z
N ALA A 1 6.04 7.00 -1.11
CA ALA A 1 6.82 6.77 -2.35
C ALA A 1 7.77 5.57 -2.29
N GLY A 2 8.35 5.21 -1.12
CA GLY A 2 9.36 4.13 -1.01
C GLY A 2 8.90 2.74 -1.46
N VAL A 3 7.73 2.28 -1.01
CA VAL A 3 7.18 0.96 -1.40
C VAL A 3 6.98 0.84 -2.91
N ILE A 4 6.45 1.88 -3.56
CA ILE A 4 6.27 1.90 -5.02
C ILE A 4 7.63 1.85 -5.76
N GLY A 5 8.64 2.55 -5.25
CA GLY A 5 10.00 2.50 -5.80
C GLY A 5 10.61 1.09 -5.69
N MET A 6 10.45 0.45 -4.53
CA MET A 6 10.87 -0.93 -4.29
C MET A 6 10.17 -1.89 -5.27
N THR A 7 8.85 -1.79 -5.40
CA THR A 7 8.07 -2.60 -6.36
C THR A 7 8.60 -2.47 -7.78
N LYS A 8 8.90 -1.25 -8.25
CA LYS A 8 9.47 -1.01 -9.59
C LYS A 8 10.85 -1.66 -9.77
N SER A 9 11.72 -1.58 -8.76
CA SER A 9 13.04 -2.21 -8.80
C SER A 9 12.92 -3.73 -8.87
N MET A 10 12.12 -4.31 -7.97
CA MET A 10 11.93 -5.76 -7.88
C MET A 10 11.23 -6.32 -9.13
N ALA A 11 10.27 -5.61 -9.70
CA ALA A 11 9.61 -6.02 -10.94
C ALA A 11 10.60 -6.19 -12.09
N ARG A 12 11.62 -5.31 -12.19
CA ARG A 12 12.67 -5.42 -13.22
C ARG A 12 13.59 -6.61 -13.01
N GLU A 13 13.95 -6.91 -11.76
CA GLU A 13 14.85 -8.02 -11.42
C GLU A 13 14.17 -9.38 -11.58
N LEU A 14 12.93 -9.50 -11.10
CA LEU A 14 12.20 -10.76 -11.03
C LEU A 14 11.40 -11.07 -12.30
N GLY A 15 11.20 -10.10 -13.20
CA GLY A 15 10.50 -10.29 -14.47
C GLY A 15 11.14 -11.36 -15.36
N LYS A 16 12.46 -11.55 -15.30
CA LYS A 16 13.18 -12.63 -16.04
C LYS A 16 12.73 -14.03 -15.61
N LYS A 17 12.20 -14.17 -14.40
CA LYS A 17 11.67 -15.42 -13.83
C LYS A 17 10.14 -15.51 -13.98
N ASN A 18 9.53 -14.64 -14.79
CA ASN A 18 8.08 -14.54 -14.95
C ASN A 18 7.33 -14.29 -13.62
N ILE A 19 7.92 -13.49 -12.73
CA ILE A 19 7.30 -13.10 -11.46
C ILE A 19 6.79 -11.67 -11.57
N LEU A 20 5.52 -11.46 -11.25
CA LEU A 20 4.87 -10.16 -11.24
C LEU A 20 4.94 -9.53 -9.85
N VAL A 21 5.38 -8.28 -9.78
CA VAL A 21 5.44 -7.52 -8.52
C VAL A 21 4.61 -6.26 -8.67
N ASN A 22 3.59 -6.12 -7.83
CA ASN A 22 2.65 -4.99 -7.83
C ASN A 22 2.53 -4.42 -6.42
N ALA A 23 2.18 -3.13 -6.33
CA ALA A 23 1.86 -2.47 -5.07
C ALA A 23 0.52 -1.77 -5.20
N VAL A 24 -0.29 -1.89 -4.15
CA VAL A 24 -1.55 -1.16 -3.97
C VAL A 24 -1.34 -0.21 -2.80
N ALA A 25 -1.79 1.03 -2.95
CA ALA A 25 -1.86 2.01 -1.88
C ALA A 25 -3.34 2.21 -1.52
N PRO A 26 -3.89 1.47 -0.54
CA PRO A 26 -5.26 1.66 -0.10
C PRO A 26 -5.43 3.06 0.49
N GLY A 27 -6.57 3.69 0.21
CA GLY A 27 -7.02 4.87 0.93
C GLY A 27 -7.60 4.51 2.29
N PHE A 28 -8.37 5.42 2.88
CA PHE A 28 -9.11 5.13 4.11
C PHE A 28 -10.20 4.09 3.85
N ILE A 29 -10.17 2.98 4.60
CA ILE A 29 -11.13 1.88 4.49
C ILE A 29 -11.42 1.30 5.87
N LYS A 30 -12.68 0.91 6.11
CA LYS A 30 -13.08 0.35 7.40
C LYS A 30 -12.39 -0.99 7.67
N THR A 31 -11.56 -1.00 8.70
CA THR A 31 -10.80 -2.15 9.20
C THR A 31 -10.62 -2.01 10.71
N GLU A 32 -10.23 -3.08 11.40
CA GLU A 32 -9.90 -3.03 12.84
C GLU A 32 -8.80 -2.00 13.18
N MET A 33 -7.92 -1.69 12.22
CA MET A 33 -6.89 -0.66 12.37
C MET A 33 -7.51 0.74 12.34
N THR A 34 -8.37 1.02 11.36
CA THR A 34 -9.02 2.33 11.25
C THR A 34 -10.06 2.57 12.34
N ASP A 35 -10.68 1.52 12.87
CA ASP A 35 -11.67 1.64 13.95
C ASP A 35 -11.05 2.19 15.24
N LYS A 36 -9.74 1.96 15.46
CA LYS A 36 -8.97 2.47 16.60
C LYS A 36 -8.56 3.94 16.46
N ILE A 37 -8.80 4.56 15.30
CA ILE A 37 -8.52 5.99 15.10
C ILE A 37 -9.57 6.81 15.86
N PRO A 38 -9.18 7.84 16.64
CA PRO A 38 -10.12 8.74 17.31
C PRO A 38 -11.14 9.34 16.34
N GLU A 39 -12.40 9.44 16.78
CA GLU A 39 -13.54 9.94 15.99
C GLU A 39 -13.27 11.34 15.40
N ASP A 40 -12.63 12.20 16.19
CA ASP A 40 -12.24 13.57 15.83
C ASP A 40 -11.35 13.60 14.57
N ILE A 41 -10.45 12.62 14.44
CA ILE A 41 -9.53 12.50 13.30
C ILE A 41 -10.23 11.82 12.12
N LYS A 42 -11.17 10.92 12.37
CA LYS A 42 -12.00 10.30 11.31
C LYS A 42 -12.92 11.32 10.62
N ALA A 43 -13.34 12.36 11.32
CA ALA A 43 -14.22 13.40 10.76
C ALA A 43 -13.50 14.38 9.81
N GLU A 44 -12.16 14.46 9.88
CA GLU A 44 -11.32 15.34 9.06
C GLU A 44 -10.62 14.63 7.87
N MET A 45 -10.80 13.30 7.72
CA MET A 45 -10.15 12.46 6.69
C MET A 45 -11.12 11.94 5.63
#